data_AF-A0A7C4ZIX2-F1
#
_entry.id   AF-A0A7C4ZIX2-F1
#
_cell.length_a   1.000
_cell.length_b   1.000
_cell.length_c   1.000
_cell.angle_alpha   90.00
_cell.angle_beta   90.00
_cell.angle_gamma   90.00
#
_symmetry.space_group_name_H-M   'P 1'
#
loop_
_entity.id
_entity.type
_entity.pdbx_description
1 polymer ?
#
loop_
_entity_poly.entity_id
_entity_poly.type
_entity_poly.pdbx_seq_one_letter_code
_entity_poly.pdbx_strand_id
1 'polypeptide(L)'
;FGIAKGVAGGNFLVLGESMPSALLAAEAAVDAIKSVPYVFTPAVNGIFASGSKPKSLYPWGVTNEEFCACIKDKVKDTKIPEDVKCVFEVVVNGLTLEYVKEAMKEGIKAAMKVPGVKRISAGNYGGELGPYKIYLQELLNESG
;
A
#
# COMPACT_ATOMS: atom_id res chain seq x y z
N PHE A 1 9.79 -3.32 30.03
CA PHE A 1 9.06 -3.17 28.75
C PHE A 1 8.04 -4.29 28.62
N GLY A 2 6.87 -4.02 28.02
CA GLY A 2 5.86 -5.03 27.69
C GLY A 2 5.96 -5.46 26.23
N ILE A 3 5.65 -6.72 25.95
CA ILE A 3 5.61 -7.28 24.59
C ILE A 3 4.17 -7.73 24.32
N ALA A 4 3.64 -7.40 23.15
CA ALA A 4 2.31 -7.79 22.71
C ALA A 4 2.36 -8.33 21.29
N LYS A 5 1.39 -9.19 20.95
CA LYS A 5 1.17 -9.63 19.57
C LYS A 5 0.54 -8.47 18.78
N GLY A 6 1.21 -8.04 17.71
CA GLY A 6 0.72 -6.99 16.82
C GLY A 6 0.24 -7.51 15.46
N VAL A 7 -0.20 -6.59 14.62
CA VAL A 7 -0.56 -6.80 13.22
C VAL A 7 0.49 -6.11 12.34
N ALA A 8 1.01 -6.84 11.35
CA ALA A 8 2.00 -6.31 10.42
C ALA A 8 1.56 -6.55 8.97
N GLY A 9 1.89 -5.62 8.09
CA GLY A 9 1.67 -5.77 6.64
C GLY A 9 0.32 -5.29 6.12
N GLY A 10 -0.45 -4.51 6.89
CA GLY A 10 -1.55 -3.74 6.32
C GLY A 10 -0.97 -2.78 5.27
N ASN A 11 -1.51 -2.74 4.06
CA ASN A 11 -0.90 -1.96 2.99
C ASN A 11 -1.92 -1.45 1.99
N PHE A 12 -1.53 -0.39 1.27
CA PHE A 12 -2.20 0.06 0.06
C PHE A 12 -1.18 0.61 -0.93
N LEU A 13 -1.54 0.53 -2.21
CA LEU A 13 -0.78 0.98 -3.35
C LEU A 13 -1.40 2.26 -3.90
N VAL A 14 -0.58 3.27 -4.12
CA VAL A 14 -0.96 4.53 -4.75
C VAL A 14 -0.48 4.53 -6.19
N LEU A 15 -1.40 4.46 -7.14
CA LEU A 15 -1.10 4.45 -8.57
C LEU A 15 -1.37 5.83 -9.15
N GLY A 16 -0.32 6.51 -9.62
CA GLY A 16 -0.38 7.88 -10.14
C GLY A 16 0.01 7.99 -11.61
N GLU A 17 -0.48 9.05 -12.24
CA GLU A 17 -0.20 9.41 -13.64
C GLU A 17 1.23 9.92 -13.86
N SER A 18 1.89 10.30 -12.77
CA SER A 18 3.28 10.78 -12.76
C SER A 18 3.95 10.37 -11.44
N MET A 19 5.29 10.33 -11.43
CA MET A 19 6.04 10.08 -10.20
C MET A 19 5.79 11.16 -9.13
N PRO A 20 5.83 12.47 -9.44
CA PRO A 20 5.52 13.51 -8.45
C PRO A 20 4.12 13.37 -7.85
N SER A 21 3.10 13.08 -8.66
CA SER A 21 1.73 12.88 -8.16
C SER A 21 1.63 11.68 -7.21
N ALA A 22 2.24 10.55 -7.58
CA ALA A 22 2.21 9.34 -6.76
C ALA A 22 2.99 9.51 -5.45
N LEU A 23 4.15 10.18 -5.50
CA LEU A 23 4.98 10.44 -4.32
C LEU A 23 4.27 11.38 -3.35
N LEU A 24 3.77 12.52 -3.84
CA LEU A 24 3.03 13.49 -3.01
C LEU A 24 1.81 12.84 -2.34
N ALA A 25 1.11 11.97 -3.05
CA ALA A 25 -0.01 11.21 -2.50
C ALA A 25 0.41 10.21 -1.42
N ALA A 26 1.54 9.53 -1.59
CA ALA A 26 2.08 8.63 -0.57
C ALA A 26 2.59 9.40 0.66
N GLU A 27 3.24 10.55 0.49
CA GLU A 27 3.66 11.45 1.57
C GLU A 27 2.45 11.96 2.37
N ALA A 28 1.43 12.46 1.67
CA ALA A 28 0.18 12.90 2.31
C ALA A 28 -0.49 11.77 3.11
N ALA A 29 -0.41 10.54 2.61
CA ALA A 29 -0.93 9.37 3.31
C ALA A 29 -0.13 9.05 4.58
N VAL A 30 1.21 9.05 4.50
CA VAL A 30 2.09 8.85 5.67
C VAL A 30 1.86 9.94 6.72
N ASP A 31 1.68 11.19 6.30
CA ASP A 31 1.39 12.29 7.22
C ASP A 31 0.04 12.12 7.93
N ALA A 32 -1.00 11.69 7.22
CA ALA A 32 -2.29 11.37 7.82
C ALA A 32 -2.19 10.22 8.85
N ILE A 33 -1.44 9.17 8.53
CA ILE A 33 -1.23 8.01 9.41
C ILE A 33 -0.59 8.39 10.74
N LYS A 34 0.26 9.43 10.79
CA LYS A 34 0.89 9.91 12.04
C LYS A 34 -0.11 10.34 13.11
N SER A 35 -1.34 10.67 12.73
CA SER A 35 -2.40 11.06 13.66
C SER A 35 -3.12 9.86 14.29
N VAL A 36 -2.92 8.65 13.77
CA VAL A 36 -3.54 7.42 14.30
C VAL A 36 -2.62 6.83 15.38
N PRO A 37 -3.13 6.58 16.59
CA PRO A 37 -2.31 6.04 17.67
C PRO A 37 -1.98 4.56 17.43
N TYR A 38 -0.88 4.09 18.03
CA TYR A 38 -0.49 2.67 18.08
C TYR A 38 -0.20 2.01 16.72
N VAL A 39 0.08 2.81 15.70
CA VAL A 39 0.56 2.35 14.39
C VAL A 39 1.90 3.00 14.03
N PHE A 40 2.58 2.42 13.06
CA PHE A 40 3.73 3.04 12.40
C PHE A 40 3.91 2.50 10.97
N THR A 41 4.61 3.28 10.14
CA THR A 41 5.03 2.88 8.80
C THR A 41 6.51 2.45 8.83
N PRO A 42 6.86 1.20 8.44
CA PRO A 42 8.20 0.67 8.67
C PRO A 42 9.24 1.07 7.61
N ALA A 43 8.83 1.62 6.47
CA ALA A 43 9.75 2.08 5.44
C ALA A 43 10.55 3.32 5.88
N VAL A 44 11.71 3.54 5.25
CA VAL A 44 12.41 4.82 5.33
C VAL A 44 11.49 5.91 4.78
N ASN A 45 11.14 6.90 5.61
CA ASN A 45 10.11 7.91 5.35
C ASN A 45 8.68 7.35 5.13
N GLY A 46 8.42 6.10 5.51
CA GLY A 46 7.09 5.49 5.48
C GLY A 46 6.60 5.03 4.10
N ILE A 47 7.42 5.14 3.06
CA ILE A 47 7.04 4.84 1.67
C ILE A 47 7.96 3.78 1.07
N PHE A 48 7.39 2.73 0.51
CA PHE A 48 8.11 1.74 -0.28
C PHE A 48 8.06 2.13 -1.76
N ALA A 49 9.25 2.37 -2.33
CA ALA A 49 9.44 2.60 -3.78
C ALA A 49 9.57 1.29 -4.58
N SER A 50 9.67 0.16 -3.89
CA SER A 50 9.79 -1.17 -4.48
C SER A 50 8.76 -2.11 -3.87
N GLY A 51 7.92 -2.72 -4.71
CA GLY A 51 7.05 -3.83 -4.31
C GLY A 51 7.73 -5.17 -4.53
N SER A 52 7.49 -6.15 -3.67
CA SER A 52 8.03 -7.52 -3.82
C SER A 52 6.92 -8.55 -3.99
N LYS A 53 7.27 -9.70 -4.59
CA LYS A 53 6.40 -10.88 -4.67
C LYS A 53 7.04 -12.07 -3.96
N PRO A 54 6.25 -12.97 -3.35
CA PRO A 54 6.77 -14.07 -2.54
C PRO A 54 7.27 -15.24 -3.39
N LYS A 55 6.71 -15.44 -4.60
CA LYS A 55 7.08 -16.51 -5.53
C LYS A 55 8.00 -15.94 -6.59
N SER A 56 9.20 -16.50 -6.69
CA SER A 56 10.22 -16.12 -7.65
C SER A 56 10.92 -17.37 -8.18
N LEU A 57 11.43 -17.29 -9.41
CA LEU A 57 12.36 -18.27 -9.97
C LEU A 57 13.73 -18.22 -9.28
N TYR A 58 13.98 -17.17 -8.50
CA TYR A 58 15.23 -16.93 -7.76
C TYR A 58 14.99 -17.02 -6.24
N PRO A 59 15.99 -17.41 -5.44
CA PRO A 59 15.83 -17.67 -4.00
C PRO A 59 15.73 -16.41 -3.12
N TRP A 60 15.70 -15.21 -3.70
CA TRP A 60 15.52 -13.93 -3.01
C TRP A 60 14.21 -13.27 -3.42
N GLY A 61 13.72 -12.32 -2.60
CA GLY A 61 12.57 -11.49 -2.95
C GLY A 61 12.83 -10.76 -4.27
N VAL A 62 11.92 -10.91 -5.23
CA VAL A 62 12.02 -10.27 -6.54
C VAL A 62 10.91 -9.23 -6.67
N THR A 63 11.18 -8.21 -7.49
CA THR A 63 10.22 -7.16 -7.82
C THR A 63 8.87 -7.75 -8.23
N ASN A 64 7.79 -7.08 -7.85
CA ASN A 64 6.46 -7.43 -8.34
C ASN A 64 6.23 -6.78 -9.71
N GLU A 65 6.60 -7.48 -10.78
CA GLU A 65 6.55 -6.96 -12.15
C GLU A 65 5.15 -6.56 -12.61
N GLU A 66 4.10 -7.17 -12.04
CA GLU A 66 2.71 -6.83 -12.34
C GLU A 66 2.40 -5.37 -12.00
N PHE A 67 3.12 -4.77 -11.04
CA PHE A 67 3.00 -3.38 -10.64
C PHE A 67 4.17 -2.49 -11.09
N CYS A 68 5.03 -2.97 -12.00
CA CYS A 68 6.15 -2.18 -12.52
C CYS A 68 5.73 -1.37 -13.76
N ALA A 69 5.41 -0.09 -13.55
CA ALA A 69 4.94 0.79 -14.63
C ALA A 69 5.94 0.97 -15.80
N CYS A 70 7.24 0.91 -15.54
CA CYS A 70 8.29 1.09 -16.57
C CYS A 70 8.42 -0.09 -17.55
N ILE A 71 7.88 -1.26 -17.22
CA ILE A 71 7.93 -2.47 -18.05
C ILE A 71 6.53 -3.03 -18.36
N LYS A 72 5.47 -2.25 -18.13
CA LYS A 72 4.08 -2.72 -18.24
C LYS A 72 3.77 -3.38 -19.59
N ASP A 73 4.31 -2.85 -20.69
CA ASP A 73 4.11 -3.39 -22.04
C ASP A 73 4.81 -4.75 -22.28
N LYS A 74 5.70 -5.16 -21.36
CA LYS A 74 6.43 -6.43 -21.41
C LYS A 74 5.86 -7.47 -20.44
N VAL A 75 4.90 -7.10 -19.60
CA VAL A 75 4.31 -7.98 -18.58
C VAL A 75 2.90 -8.35 -18.99
N LYS A 76 2.69 -9.62 -19.37
CA LYS A 76 1.42 -10.14 -19.87
C LYS A 76 0.25 -9.86 -18.93
N ASP A 77 0.46 -10.05 -17.63
CA ASP A 77 -0.58 -9.92 -16.59
C ASP A 77 -0.40 -8.62 -15.79
N THR A 78 0.00 -7.53 -16.46
CA THR A 78 0.21 -6.24 -15.80
C THR A 78 -1.08 -5.75 -15.13
N LYS A 79 -0.92 -5.24 -13.90
CA LYS A 79 -1.97 -4.59 -13.11
C LYS A 79 -1.89 -3.07 -13.22
N ILE A 80 -1.03 -2.54 -14.09
CA ILE A 80 -0.84 -1.12 -14.33
C ILE A 80 -1.77 -0.64 -15.44
N PRO A 81 -2.72 0.27 -15.15
CA PRO A 81 -3.52 0.95 -16.17
C PRO A 81 -2.67 1.75 -17.18
N GLU A 82 -3.26 2.04 -18.35
CA GLU A 82 -2.59 2.80 -19.40
C GLU A 82 -2.15 4.20 -18.94
N ASP A 83 -2.98 4.86 -18.14
CA ASP A 83 -2.79 6.22 -17.62
C ASP A 83 -1.92 6.29 -16.35
N VAL A 84 -1.42 5.15 -15.86
CA VAL A 84 -0.52 5.07 -14.69
C VAL A 84 0.94 4.97 -15.13
N LYS A 85 1.80 5.77 -14.49
CA LYS A 85 3.24 5.81 -14.73
C LYS A 85 4.10 5.56 -13.50
N CYS A 86 3.52 5.58 -12.30
CA CYS A 86 4.25 5.35 -11.06
C CYS A 86 3.36 4.71 -10.00
N VAL A 87 3.95 3.85 -9.18
CA VAL A 87 3.28 3.19 -8.05
C VAL A 87 4.17 3.31 -6.81
N PHE A 88 3.58 3.73 -5.70
CA PHE A 88 4.19 3.65 -4.38
C PHE A 88 3.34 2.77 -3.46
N GLU A 89 3.99 2.14 -2.49
CA GLU A 89 3.33 1.34 -1.47
C GLU A 89 3.51 2.00 -0.09
N VAL A 90 2.43 2.05 0.67
CA VAL A 90 2.44 2.43 2.08
C VAL A 90 2.06 1.21 2.90
N VAL A 91 2.94 0.81 3.82
CA VAL A 91 2.73 -0.31 4.74
C VAL A 91 2.53 0.23 6.15
N VAL A 92 1.60 -0.37 6.87
CA VAL A 92 1.19 -0.02 8.23
C VAL A 92 1.28 -1.26 9.11
N ASN A 93 1.98 -1.11 10.23
CA ASN A 93 2.00 -2.05 11.33
C ASN A 93 1.33 -1.41 12.54
N GLY A 94 0.71 -2.20 13.42
CA GLY A 94 0.04 -1.67 14.60
C GLY A 94 -0.21 -2.70 15.69
N LEU A 95 -0.67 -2.21 16.85
CA LEU A 95 -0.98 -3.08 17.99
C LEU A 95 -2.21 -3.96 17.76
N THR A 96 -3.22 -3.47 17.06
CA THR A 96 -4.44 -4.22 16.74
C THR A 96 -4.86 -4.02 15.29
N LEU A 97 -5.77 -4.85 14.80
CA LEU A 97 -6.27 -4.78 13.43
C LEU A 97 -7.08 -3.49 13.20
N GLU A 98 -7.80 -3.04 14.21
CA GLU A 98 -8.64 -1.84 14.18
C GLU A 98 -7.79 -0.59 13.91
N TYR A 99 -6.70 -0.41 14.65
CA TYR A 99 -5.78 0.70 14.42
C TYR A 99 -5.12 0.65 13.03
N VAL A 100 -4.74 -0.55 12.55
CA VAL A 100 -4.20 -0.71 11.19
C VAL A 100 -5.24 -0.33 10.13
N LYS A 101 -6.50 -0.74 10.30
CA LYS A 101 -7.61 -0.36 9.42
C LYS A 101 -7.82 1.15 9.42
N GLU A 102 -7.92 1.78 10.59
CA GLU A 102 -8.09 3.23 10.74
C GLU A 102 -6.97 4.01 10.04
N ALA A 103 -5.71 3.62 10.26
CA ALA A 103 -4.56 4.20 9.60
C ALA A 103 -4.60 4.05 8.07
N MET A 104 -4.95 2.86 7.57
CA MET A 104 -5.14 2.66 6.13
C MET A 104 -6.26 3.54 5.58
N LYS A 105 -7.38 3.69 6.31
CA LYS A 105 -8.52 4.52 5.89
C LYS A 105 -8.12 5.99 5.76
N GLU A 106 -7.48 6.54 6.79
CA GLU A 106 -7.06 7.95 6.78
C GLU A 106 -5.94 8.21 5.76
N GLY A 107 -4.98 7.29 5.62
CA GLY A 107 -3.95 7.35 4.58
C GLY A 107 -4.54 7.37 3.17
N ILE A 108 -5.48 6.46 2.87
CA ILE A 108 -6.14 6.39 1.56
C ILE A 108 -6.95 7.65 1.27
N LYS A 109 -7.74 8.14 2.24
CA LYS A 109 -8.50 9.39 2.09
C LYS A 109 -7.59 10.58 1.80
N ALA A 110 -6.41 10.65 2.42
CA ALA A 110 -5.44 11.71 2.17
C ALA A 110 -4.82 11.58 0.77
N ALA A 111 -4.38 10.38 0.38
CA ALA A 111 -3.83 10.11 -0.95
C ALA A 111 -4.81 10.51 -2.07
N MET A 112 -6.09 10.15 -1.94
CA MET A 112 -7.13 10.42 -2.94
C MET A 112 -7.39 11.92 -3.19
N LYS A 113 -6.97 12.81 -2.29
CA LYS A 113 -7.11 14.27 -2.47
C LYS A 113 -6.04 14.85 -3.39
N VAL A 114 -4.98 14.11 -3.70
CA VAL A 114 -3.87 14.58 -4.53
C VAL A 114 -4.22 14.44 -6.02
N PRO A 115 -4.13 15.52 -6.81
CA PRO A 115 -4.34 15.45 -8.25
C PRO A 115 -3.37 14.48 -8.95
N GLY A 116 -3.90 13.70 -9.89
CA GLY A 116 -3.12 12.73 -10.66
C GLY A 116 -3.04 11.34 -10.04
N VAL A 117 -3.65 11.10 -8.87
CA VAL A 117 -3.92 9.74 -8.39
C VAL A 117 -5.01 9.11 -9.27
N LYS A 118 -4.71 7.97 -9.88
CA LYS A 118 -5.63 7.25 -10.78
C LYS A 118 -6.35 6.11 -10.09
N ARG A 119 -5.66 5.42 -9.17
CA ARG A 119 -6.20 4.25 -8.51
C ARG A 119 -5.54 4.01 -7.16
N ILE A 120 -6.33 3.48 -6.23
CA ILE A 120 -5.85 2.85 -5.01
C ILE A 120 -6.04 1.33 -5.14
N SER A 121 -5.02 0.57 -4.74
CA SER A 121 -5.06 -0.89 -4.68
C SER A 121 -4.44 -1.38 -3.37
N ALA A 122 -4.32 -2.70 -3.19
CA ALA A 122 -3.59 -3.30 -2.09
C ALA A 122 -2.85 -4.56 -2.56
N GLY A 123 -1.65 -4.76 -2.05
CA GLY A 123 -0.87 -5.99 -2.18
C GLY A 123 -1.44 -7.09 -1.30
N ASN A 124 -1.52 -8.30 -1.84
CA ASN A 124 -1.91 -9.50 -1.12
C ASN A 124 -1.21 -10.73 -1.71
N TYR A 125 -1.29 -11.85 -1.00
CA TYR A 125 -0.65 -13.11 -1.37
C TYR A 125 -1.67 -14.23 -1.64
N GLY A 126 -2.78 -13.90 -2.32
CA GLY A 126 -3.85 -14.86 -2.63
C GLY A 126 -4.66 -15.31 -1.41
N GLY A 127 -4.44 -14.71 -0.25
CA GLY A 127 -5.09 -15.10 1.00
C GLY A 127 -4.50 -16.36 1.67
N GLU A 128 -3.33 -16.82 1.22
CA GLU A 128 -2.70 -18.06 1.70
C GLU A 128 -1.68 -17.84 2.84
N LEU A 129 -1.13 -16.62 2.97
CA LEU A 129 -0.03 -16.34 3.93
C LEU A 129 -0.47 -15.64 5.22
N GLY A 130 -1.36 -14.66 5.11
CA GLY A 130 -1.72 -13.78 6.24
C GLY A 130 -3.03 -14.20 6.91
N PRO A 131 -3.13 -14.16 8.26
CA PRO A 131 -4.38 -14.46 8.97
C PRO A 131 -5.43 -13.36 8.85
N TYR A 132 -5.04 -12.16 8.40
CA TYR A 132 -5.91 -11.00 8.27
C TYR A 132 -6.12 -10.63 6.79
N LYS A 133 -7.34 -10.24 6.45
CA LYS A 133 -7.71 -9.70 5.14
C LYS A 133 -8.39 -8.35 5.37
N ILE A 134 -7.82 -7.29 4.81
CA ILE A 134 -8.37 -5.93 4.90
C ILE A 134 -8.90 -5.58 3.52
N TYR A 135 -10.23 -5.62 3.35
CA TYR A 135 -10.88 -5.28 2.09
C TYR A 135 -11.08 -3.77 2.00
N LEU A 136 -10.45 -3.12 1.01
CA LEU A 136 -10.52 -1.66 0.85
C LEU A 136 -11.95 -1.14 0.65
N GLN A 137 -12.80 -1.93 -0.01
CA GLN A 137 -14.20 -1.56 -0.21
C GLN A 137 -14.94 -1.46 1.13
N GLU A 138 -14.80 -2.46 2.01
CA GLU A 138 -15.39 -2.42 3.35
C GLU A 138 -14.83 -1.24 4.15
N LEU A 139 -13.52 -1.04 4.09
CA LEU A 139 -12.82 0.02 4.84
C LEU A 139 -13.32 1.43 4.50
N LEU A 140 -13.63 1.67 3.23
CA LEU A 140 -14.06 2.98 2.73
C LEU A 140 -15.59 3.13 2.73
N ASN A 141 -16.34 2.04 2.60
CA ASN A 141 -17.81 2.06 2.59
C ASN A 141 -18.43 2.03 3.99
N GLU A 142 -17.64 1.86 5.06
CA GLU A 142 -18.06 2.20 6.42
C GLU A 142 -18.19 3.73 6.57
N SER A 143 -19.24 4.24 5.95
CA SER A 143 -19.89 5.53 6.20
C SER A 143 -21.34 5.20 6.56
N GLY A 144 -21.59 5.07 7.86
CA GLY A 144 -22.91 5.41 8.40
C GLY A 144 -23.03 6.93 8.47
#